data_AF-A0A2W5FK63-F1
#
_entry.id   AF-A0A2W5FK63-F1
#
_cell.length_a   1.000
_cell.length_b   1.000
_cell.length_c   1.000
_cell.angle_alpha   90.00
_cell.angle_beta   90.00
_cell.angle_gamma   90.00
#
_symmetry.space_group_name_H-M   'P 1'
#
loop_
_entity.id
_entity.type
_entity.pdbx_description
1 polymer ?
#
loop_
_entity_poly.entity_id
_entity_poly.type
_entity_poly.pdbx_seq_one_letter_code
_entity_poly.pdbx_strand_id
1 'polypeptide(L)'
;MKHPVISWALTSTVLAAAHGAPLAATPVVTTTSGTTPFAVSGIDLLQTSLAGAPVVVGQFTGYGTGGEAVLRDGNAGGAQATDYTGTALVVSDSTVTYTLDLGVSPQGYNITAIETFGAWDDGRDQQQISISYATVADPEAFITLTAYGFDPIGDFSRVRVTPGSGDAFLMQNVYAIRFSFPNQENSASGYRELDVFGVSAVPEPQRWGLLAAGLGLIGLWARRGAAARRTT
;
A
#
# COMPACT_ATOMS: atom_id res chain seq x y z
N MET A 1 50.10 -50.41 7.78
CA MET A 1 48.98 -50.00 6.91
C MET A 1 47.99 -49.21 7.75
N LYS A 2 48.00 -47.88 7.65
CA LYS A 2 47.01 -46.97 8.22
C LYS A 2 46.66 -45.98 7.11
N HIS A 3 45.43 -46.06 6.59
CA HIS A 3 44.93 -45.08 5.62
C HIS A 3 44.29 -43.92 6.38
N PRO A 4 44.60 -42.65 6.06
CA PRO A 4 43.89 -41.52 6.63
C PRO A 4 42.56 -41.33 5.88
N VAL A 5 41.48 -41.20 6.63
CA VAL A 5 40.16 -40.83 6.09
C VAL A 5 40.10 -39.31 6.10
N ILE A 6 40.06 -38.70 4.92
CA ILE A 6 39.88 -37.26 4.75
C ILE A 6 38.38 -36.98 4.86
N SER A 7 37.96 -36.36 5.96
CA SER A 7 36.60 -35.87 6.16
C SER A 7 36.47 -34.49 5.50
N TRP A 8 35.61 -34.38 4.50
CA TRP A 8 35.23 -33.11 3.90
C TRP A 8 33.98 -32.59 4.63
N ALA A 9 34.16 -31.62 5.52
CA ALA A 9 33.04 -30.85 6.06
C ALA A 9 32.59 -29.83 5.00
N LEU A 10 31.49 -30.11 4.32
CA LEU A 10 30.79 -29.09 3.53
C LEU A 10 30.02 -28.20 4.50
N THR A 11 30.63 -27.10 4.94
CA THR A 11 29.88 -25.98 5.50
C THR A 11 29.05 -25.36 4.38
N SER A 12 27.77 -25.72 4.34
CA SER A 12 26.79 -25.09 3.46
C SER A 12 26.49 -23.69 4.02
N THR A 13 27.19 -22.68 3.53
CA THR A 13 26.81 -21.29 3.72
C THR A 13 25.54 -21.06 2.90
N VAL A 14 24.38 -21.11 3.56
CA VAL A 14 23.17 -20.51 3.02
C VAL A 14 23.43 -19.02 2.95
N LEU A 15 23.76 -18.54 1.75
CA LEU A 15 23.78 -17.12 1.45
C LEU A 15 22.33 -16.65 1.52
N ALA A 16 21.92 -16.14 2.69
CA ALA A 16 20.70 -15.37 2.78
C ALA A 16 20.83 -14.20 1.80
N ALA A 17 20.02 -14.20 0.74
CA ALA A 17 19.89 -13.03 -0.11
C ALA A 17 19.42 -11.90 0.79
N ALA A 18 20.29 -10.92 1.04
CA ALA A 18 19.89 -9.65 1.59
C ALA A 18 18.83 -9.08 0.64
N HIS A 19 17.57 -9.04 1.08
CA HIS A 19 16.51 -8.30 0.40
C HIS A 19 16.80 -6.81 0.64
N GLY A 20 17.73 -6.27 -0.12
CA GLY A 20 18.14 -4.86 -0.09
C GLY A 20 17.12 -3.98 -0.81
N ALA A 21 16.60 -3.00 -0.09
CA ALA A 21 15.62 -1.95 -0.46
C ALA A 21 15.78 -1.31 -1.86
N PRO A 22 14.73 -0.65 -2.45
CA PRO A 22 13.53 -0.08 -1.79
C PRO A 22 12.21 -0.80 -2.15
N LEU A 23 11.32 -0.93 -1.17
CA LEU A 23 9.98 -1.50 -1.36
C LEU A 23 8.93 -0.44 -1.76
N ALA A 24 9.37 0.77 -2.13
CA ALA A 24 8.51 1.86 -2.58
C ALA A 24 9.19 2.73 -3.66
N ALA A 25 8.37 3.20 -4.60
CA ALA A 25 8.74 4.18 -5.60
C ALA A 25 8.92 5.57 -4.98
N THR A 26 9.59 6.48 -5.69
CA THR A 26 9.55 7.90 -5.29
C THR A 26 8.13 8.44 -5.55
N PRO A 27 7.39 8.89 -4.52
CA PRO A 27 6.01 9.32 -4.69
C PRO A 27 5.94 10.69 -5.37
N VAL A 28 4.99 10.83 -6.30
CA VAL A 28 4.57 12.11 -6.88
C VAL A 28 3.26 12.51 -6.21
N VAL A 29 3.23 13.71 -5.63
CA VAL A 29 2.06 14.26 -4.95
C VAL A 29 1.43 15.33 -5.83
N THR A 30 0.16 15.15 -6.17
CA THR A 30 -0.64 16.12 -6.95
C THR A 30 -1.78 16.62 -6.09
N THR A 31 -1.91 17.93 -5.94
CA THR A 31 -2.97 18.57 -5.15
C THR A 31 -4.00 19.23 -6.07
N THR A 32 -5.25 19.30 -5.64
CA THR A 32 -6.32 19.94 -6.39
C THR A 32 -7.34 20.53 -5.43
N SER A 33 -7.68 21.80 -5.61
CA SER A 33 -8.77 22.48 -4.90
C SER A 33 -10.05 22.45 -5.72
N GLY A 34 -11.21 22.56 -5.07
CA GLY A 34 -12.51 22.61 -5.71
C GLY A 34 -13.56 23.31 -4.84
N THR A 35 -14.65 23.73 -5.47
CA THR A 35 -15.83 24.30 -4.79
C THR A 35 -16.97 23.29 -4.67
N THR A 36 -16.74 22.04 -5.07
CA THR A 36 -17.70 20.93 -5.03
C THR A 36 -16.97 19.64 -4.67
N PRO A 37 -17.65 18.63 -4.11
CA PRO A 37 -17.02 17.34 -3.80
C PRO A 37 -16.37 16.69 -5.02
N PHE A 38 -15.22 16.07 -4.80
CA PHE A 38 -14.58 15.21 -5.79
C PHE A 38 -15.23 13.83 -5.81
N ALA A 39 -15.15 13.14 -6.95
CA ALA A 39 -15.52 11.74 -7.00
C ALA A 39 -14.54 10.90 -6.18
N VAL A 40 -15.08 9.98 -5.39
CA VAL A 40 -14.36 9.00 -4.59
C VAL A 40 -14.62 7.58 -5.09
N SER A 41 -13.79 6.62 -4.69
CA SER A 41 -13.96 5.21 -5.05
C SER A 41 -14.80 4.45 -4.04
N GLY A 42 -15.83 3.73 -4.50
CA GLY A 42 -16.56 2.77 -3.65
C GLY A 42 -16.01 1.34 -3.67
N ILE A 43 -14.87 1.12 -4.34
CA ILE A 43 -14.34 -0.21 -4.65
C ILE A 43 -12.82 -0.29 -4.50
N ASP A 44 -12.20 0.57 -3.70
CA ASP A 44 -10.77 0.48 -3.43
C ASP A 44 -10.44 -0.53 -2.32
N LEU A 45 -9.17 -0.64 -1.94
CA LEU A 45 -8.74 -1.65 -0.99
C LEU A 45 -9.29 -1.42 0.43
N LEU A 46 -9.61 -0.18 0.81
CA LEU A 46 -10.17 0.11 2.13
C LEU A 46 -11.63 -0.33 2.28
N GLN A 47 -12.39 -0.49 1.19
CA GLN A 47 -13.75 -1.04 1.21
C GLN A 47 -13.78 -2.54 0.90
N THR A 48 -12.80 -3.06 0.15
CA THR A 48 -12.86 -4.43 -0.40
C THR A 48 -11.90 -5.43 0.23
N SER A 49 -10.84 -4.96 0.90
CA SER A 49 -9.67 -5.80 1.20
C SER A 49 -9.10 -5.59 2.61
N LEU A 50 -9.92 -5.17 3.58
CA LEU A 50 -9.48 -5.08 4.98
C LEU A 50 -9.57 -6.43 5.69
N ALA A 51 -8.54 -6.78 6.46
CA ALA A 51 -8.53 -7.97 7.30
C ALA A 51 -9.47 -7.87 8.52
N GLY A 52 -9.92 -6.65 8.86
CA GLY A 52 -10.77 -6.39 10.01
C GLY A 52 -10.94 -4.89 10.26
N ALA A 53 -11.41 -4.56 11.47
CA ALA A 53 -11.56 -3.17 11.89
C ALA A 53 -10.20 -2.47 11.96
N PRO A 54 -10.12 -1.18 11.57
CA PRO A 54 -8.88 -0.41 11.63
C PRO A 54 -8.46 -0.16 13.08
N VAL A 55 -7.16 0.01 13.28
CA VAL A 55 -6.60 0.47 14.56
C VAL A 55 -6.60 2.00 14.55
N VAL A 56 -7.47 2.59 15.37
CA VAL A 56 -7.66 4.04 15.48
C VAL A 56 -7.05 4.54 16.78
N VAL A 57 -6.21 5.57 16.70
CA VAL A 57 -5.65 6.28 17.85
C VAL A 57 -5.93 7.77 17.68
N GLY A 58 -6.41 8.42 18.74
CA GLY A 58 -6.83 9.83 18.69
C GLY A 58 -8.33 9.97 18.43
N GLN A 59 -8.73 11.10 17.83
CA GLN A 59 -10.13 11.49 17.72
C GLN A 59 -10.47 11.85 16.26
N PHE A 60 -11.55 11.23 15.77
CA PHE A 60 -12.05 11.39 14.39
C PHE A 60 -13.48 11.98 14.35
N THR A 61 -13.97 12.45 15.50
CA THR A 61 -15.33 12.95 15.69
C THR A 61 -15.34 14.35 16.30
N GLY A 62 -16.32 15.18 15.94
CA GLY A 62 -16.67 16.46 16.57
C GLY A 62 -17.70 17.18 15.71
N TYR A 63 -18.39 18.20 16.22
CA TYR A 63 -19.37 18.98 15.44
C TYR A 63 -20.45 18.17 14.67
N GLY A 64 -20.76 16.94 15.11
CA GLY A 64 -21.73 16.08 14.43
C GLY A 64 -21.18 15.29 13.24
N THR A 65 -19.86 15.19 13.08
CA THR A 65 -19.20 14.38 12.04
C THR A 65 -19.44 12.89 12.14
N GLY A 66 -19.31 12.16 11.03
CA GLY A 66 -19.53 10.72 10.92
C GLY A 66 -18.45 9.81 11.53
N GLY A 67 -17.30 10.36 11.93
CA GLY A 67 -16.22 9.58 12.56
C GLY A 67 -15.28 8.93 11.55
N GLU A 68 -14.32 8.11 12.02
CA GLU A 68 -13.33 7.46 11.14
C GLU A 68 -13.96 6.62 10.04
N ALA A 69 -15.14 6.04 10.28
CA ALA A 69 -15.74 5.12 9.32
C ALA A 69 -16.09 5.75 7.98
N VAL A 70 -16.28 7.07 7.93
CA VAL A 70 -16.53 7.81 6.69
C VAL A 70 -15.28 7.94 5.83
N LEU A 71 -14.08 7.64 6.34
CA LEU A 71 -12.83 7.73 5.57
C LEU A 71 -12.66 6.60 4.55
N ARG A 72 -13.61 5.67 4.48
CA ARG A 72 -13.54 4.44 3.69
C ARG A 72 -14.94 3.89 3.47
N ASP A 73 -15.92 4.77 3.24
CA ASP A 73 -17.31 4.37 3.02
C ASP A 73 -17.72 4.45 1.53
N GLY A 74 -16.82 4.94 0.68
CA GLY A 74 -17.04 5.11 -0.75
C GLY A 74 -17.96 6.28 -1.09
N ASN A 75 -18.17 7.23 -0.17
CA ASN A 75 -19.07 8.35 -0.34
C ASN A 75 -18.34 9.69 -0.11
N ALA A 76 -18.42 10.60 -1.09
CA ALA A 76 -17.81 11.92 -0.97
C ALA A 76 -18.50 12.84 0.07
N GLY A 77 -19.62 12.37 0.64
CA GLY A 77 -20.49 13.12 1.53
C GLY A 77 -21.36 14.15 0.81
N GLY A 78 -21.95 15.08 1.56
CA GLY A 78 -22.86 16.07 1.02
C GLY A 78 -22.20 17.07 0.05
N ALA A 79 -23.05 17.69 -0.78
CA ALA A 79 -22.66 18.67 -1.80
C ALA A 79 -22.07 19.98 -1.25
N GLN A 80 -22.20 20.21 0.05
CA GLN A 80 -21.69 21.40 0.74
C GLN A 80 -20.66 20.97 1.78
N ALA A 81 -19.60 21.74 1.96
CA ALA A 81 -18.56 21.42 2.93
C ALA A 81 -19.06 21.51 4.38
N THR A 82 -20.10 22.31 4.63
CA THR A 82 -20.83 22.39 5.90
C THR A 82 -21.67 21.15 6.22
N ASP A 83 -21.82 20.20 5.30
CA ASP A 83 -22.39 18.89 5.61
C ASP A 83 -21.36 17.99 6.28
N TYR A 84 -21.30 18.08 7.60
CA TYR A 84 -20.33 17.36 8.40
C TYR A 84 -20.62 15.86 8.51
N THR A 85 -21.81 15.38 8.16
CA THR A 85 -22.20 13.97 8.38
C THR A 85 -21.36 12.99 7.57
N GLY A 86 -20.92 13.38 6.37
CA GLY A 86 -19.99 12.64 5.52
C GLY A 86 -18.52 13.02 5.72
N THR A 87 -18.17 13.68 6.83
CA THR A 87 -16.81 14.14 7.15
C THR A 87 -16.34 13.46 8.43
N ALA A 88 -15.05 13.15 8.52
CA ALA A 88 -14.34 12.86 9.77
C ALA A 88 -13.63 14.13 10.24
N LEU A 89 -13.87 14.55 11.49
CA LEU A 89 -13.07 15.60 12.11
C LEU A 89 -11.84 14.96 12.73
N VAL A 90 -10.70 15.07 12.08
CA VAL A 90 -9.47 14.41 12.54
C VAL A 90 -8.66 15.39 13.38
N VAL A 91 -8.50 15.08 14.67
CA VAL A 91 -7.73 15.89 15.61
C VAL A 91 -6.24 15.65 15.43
N SER A 92 -5.42 16.65 15.75
CA SER A 92 -3.97 16.54 15.73
C SER A 92 -3.45 15.34 16.52
N ASP A 93 -2.34 14.77 16.06
CA ASP A 93 -1.70 13.55 16.57
C ASP A 93 -2.56 12.27 16.47
N SER A 94 -3.65 12.31 15.70
CA SER A 94 -4.45 11.11 15.42
C SER A 94 -3.78 10.22 14.37
N THR A 95 -4.04 8.93 14.44
CA THR A 95 -3.60 7.95 13.43
C THR A 95 -4.68 6.91 13.17
N VAL A 96 -4.73 6.42 11.95
CA VAL A 96 -5.53 5.24 11.59
C VAL A 96 -4.66 4.27 10.81
N THR A 97 -4.70 2.99 11.19
CA THR A 97 -3.98 1.91 10.51
C THR A 97 -4.96 0.90 9.94
N TYR A 98 -4.86 0.68 8.64
CA TYR A 98 -5.64 -0.29 7.89
C TYR A 98 -4.78 -1.52 7.57
N THR A 99 -5.16 -2.67 8.10
CA THR A 99 -4.54 -3.96 7.80
C THR A 99 -5.25 -4.62 6.64
N LEU A 100 -4.51 -5.02 5.61
CA LEU A 100 -5.06 -5.64 4.40
C LEU A 100 -5.19 -7.17 4.54
N ASP A 101 -6.16 -7.75 3.85
CA ASP A 101 -6.51 -9.17 3.95
C ASP A 101 -5.50 -10.10 3.24
N LEU A 102 -4.60 -10.68 4.03
CA LEU A 102 -3.63 -11.66 3.54
C LEU A 102 -4.24 -13.05 3.25
N GLY A 103 -5.48 -13.31 3.65
CA GLY A 103 -6.22 -14.50 3.24
C GLY A 103 -6.52 -14.49 1.73
N VAL A 104 -6.76 -13.31 1.18
CA VAL A 104 -6.96 -13.08 -0.26
C VAL A 104 -5.63 -12.86 -0.98
N SER A 105 -4.71 -12.10 -0.39
CA SER A 105 -3.38 -11.88 -0.97
C SER A 105 -2.24 -12.22 0.00
N PRO A 106 -1.79 -13.49 0.02
CA PRO A 106 -0.78 -13.94 0.98
C PRO A 106 0.57 -13.21 0.90
N GLN A 107 0.90 -12.63 -0.25
CA GLN A 107 2.14 -11.86 -0.47
C GLN A 107 1.94 -10.35 -0.25
N GLY A 108 0.78 -9.93 0.26
CA GLY A 108 0.41 -8.52 0.44
C GLY A 108 -0.05 -7.88 -0.86
N TYR A 109 -0.22 -6.57 -0.85
CA TYR A 109 -0.76 -5.83 -1.98
C TYR A 109 0.31 -4.93 -2.62
N ASN A 110 0.28 -4.82 -3.94
CA ASN A 110 1.06 -3.84 -4.68
C ASN A 110 0.18 -2.60 -4.92
N ILE A 111 0.54 -1.49 -4.29
CA ILE A 111 -0.25 -0.25 -4.28
C ILE A 111 0.14 0.62 -5.47
N THR A 112 -0.84 1.16 -6.19
CA THR A 112 -0.63 1.96 -7.41
C THR A 112 -0.95 3.44 -7.21
N ALA A 113 -1.86 3.78 -6.30
CA ALA A 113 -2.18 5.16 -5.96
C ALA A 113 -2.83 5.24 -4.57
N ILE A 114 -2.70 6.39 -3.94
CA ILE A 114 -3.48 6.76 -2.75
C ILE A 114 -4.10 8.12 -3.01
N GLU A 115 -5.38 8.29 -2.73
CA GLU A 115 -6.05 9.59 -2.76
C GLU A 115 -6.62 9.94 -1.39
N THR A 116 -6.55 11.21 -1.03
CA THR A 116 -7.15 11.74 0.19
C THR A 116 -8.02 12.92 -0.16
N PHE A 117 -9.18 12.97 0.48
CA PHE A 117 -10.19 13.97 0.21
C PHE A 117 -10.47 14.76 1.48
N GLY A 118 -10.45 16.08 1.36
CA GLY A 118 -10.74 17.01 2.44
C GLY A 118 -11.95 17.86 2.10
N ALA A 119 -12.73 18.23 3.11
CA ALA A 119 -13.72 19.27 2.96
C ALA A 119 -14.05 19.93 4.30
N TRP A 120 -14.04 21.25 4.30
CA TRP A 120 -14.51 22.10 5.40
C TRP A 120 -14.77 23.52 4.88
N ASP A 121 -15.65 24.27 5.55
CA ASP A 121 -16.07 25.61 5.08
C ASP A 121 -14.98 26.68 5.27
N ASP A 122 -14.44 26.83 6.48
CA ASP A 122 -13.32 27.74 6.76
C ASP A 122 -12.56 27.31 8.03
N GLY A 123 -11.25 27.15 7.93
CA GLY A 123 -10.34 26.98 9.06
C GLY A 123 -10.14 25.56 9.55
N ARG A 124 -10.51 24.55 8.76
CA ARG A 124 -10.23 23.11 9.01
C ARG A 124 -10.14 22.31 7.71
N ASP A 125 -9.87 22.96 6.60
CA ASP A 125 -9.85 22.40 5.24
C ASP A 125 -8.43 22.01 4.78
N GLN A 126 -7.41 22.40 5.54
CA GLN A 126 -6.04 21.95 5.32
C GLN A 126 -5.93 20.42 5.48
N GLN A 127 -5.31 19.77 4.49
CA GLN A 127 -4.88 18.38 4.61
C GLN A 127 -3.40 18.31 5.03
N GLN A 128 -3.15 17.90 6.27
CA GLN A 128 -1.79 17.60 6.76
C GLN A 128 -1.69 16.10 7.08
N ILE A 129 -1.01 15.32 6.23
CA ILE A 129 -0.96 13.86 6.35
C ILE A 129 0.48 13.34 6.19
N SER A 130 0.83 12.32 6.97
CA SER A 130 1.96 11.43 6.72
C SER A 130 1.45 10.00 6.46
N ILE A 131 1.86 9.42 5.34
CA ILE A 131 1.50 8.07 4.92
C ILE A 131 2.69 7.15 5.17
N SER A 132 2.45 6.06 5.89
CA SER A 132 3.43 5.01 6.13
C SER A 132 2.83 3.64 5.87
N TYR A 133 3.65 2.63 5.69
CA TYR A 133 3.20 1.27 5.40
C TYR A 133 4.12 0.23 6.05
N ALA A 134 3.56 -0.94 6.33
CA ALA A 134 4.31 -2.12 6.73
C ALA A 134 4.17 -3.19 5.65
N THR A 135 5.13 -4.12 5.58
CA THR A 135 5.15 -5.17 4.56
C THR A 135 4.86 -6.53 5.15
N VAL A 136 4.52 -7.52 4.33
CA VAL A 136 4.32 -8.89 4.83
C VAL A 136 5.58 -9.46 5.48
N ALA A 137 6.77 -9.06 5.01
CA ALA A 137 8.04 -9.51 5.57
C ALA A 137 8.37 -8.88 6.92
N ASP A 138 7.86 -7.67 7.18
CA ASP A 138 8.06 -6.93 8.42
C ASP A 138 6.78 -6.16 8.79
N PRO A 139 5.79 -6.83 9.42
CA PRO A 139 4.46 -6.27 9.64
C PRO A 139 4.40 -5.26 10.79
N GLU A 140 5.45 -5.18 11.62
CA GLU A 140 5.52 -4.26 12.78
C GLU A 140 6.33 -3.00 12.48
N ALA A 141 7.21 -3.02 11.46
CA ALA A 141 8.00 -1.86 11.06
C ALA A 141 7.31 -1.02 9.99
N PHE A 142 6.82 0.16 10.39
CA PHE A 142 6.25 1.12 9.44
C PHE A 142 7.32 2.00 8.79
N ILE A 143 7.38 1.95 7.47
CA ILE A 143 8.22 2.77 6.60
C ILE A 143 7.40 3.97 6.13
N THR A 144 7.95 5.19 6.24
CA THR A 144 7.27 6.39 5.71
C THR A 144 7.36 6.39 4.19
N LEU A 145 6.21 6.46 3.51
CA LEU A 145 6.12 6.65 2.06
C LEU A 145 6.31 8.12 1.72
N THR A 146 5.45 8.98 2.26
CA THR A 146 5.43 10.42 1.99
C THR A 146 4.72 11.17 3.10
N ALA A 147 4.96 12.47 3.18
CA ALA A 147 4.19 13.40 3.98
C ALA A 147 3.95 14.68 3.17
N TYR A 148 2.77 15.28 3.34
CA TYR A 148 2.42 16.53 2.68
C TYR A 148 1.51 17.39 3.56
N GLY A 149 1.52 18.68 3.26
CA GLY A 149 0.57 19.67 3.74
C GLY A 149 -0.02 20.37 2.53
N PHE A 150 -1.35 20.48 2.48
CA PHE A 150 -2.04 21.18 1.42
C PHE A 150 -3.18 22.02 1.99
N ASP A 151 -3.09 23.31 1.75
CA ASP A 151 -4.09 24.32 2.08
C ASP A 151 -4.85 24.68 0.79
N PRO A 152 -6.11 24.24 0.63
CA PRO A 152 -6.83 24.42 -0.62
C PRO A 152 -7.34 25.85 -0.83
N ILE A 153 -7.76 26.13 -2.06
CA ILE A 153 -8.52 27.32 -2.39
C ILE A 153 -9.96 26.87 -2.61
N GLY A 154 -10.83 27.21 -1.66
CA GLY A 154 -12.20 26.72 -1.59
C GLY A 154 -12.33 25.45 -0.76
N ASP A 155 -13.58 25.06 -0.52
CA ASP A 155 -13.95 24.21 0.61
C ASP A 155 -13.68 22.70 0.40
N PHE A 156 -13.20 22.29 -0.79
CA PHE A 156 -12.93 20.89 -1.12
C PHE A 156 -11.52 20.70 -1.65
N SER A 157 -10.91 19.59 -1.27
CA SER A 157 -9.56 19.26 -1.68
C SER A 157 -9.38 17.79 -2.01
N ARG A 158 -8.53 17.50 -2.99
CA ARG A 158 -8.04 16.15 -3.30
C ARG A 158 -6.53 16.19 -3.38
N VAL A 159 -5.88 15.25 -2.71
CA VAL A 159 -4.45 14.96 -2.88
C VAL A 159 -4.29 13.55 -3.43
N ARG A 160 -3.59 13.42 -4.55
CA ARG A 160 -3.30 12.13 -5.19
C ARG A 160 -1.81 11.84 -5.12
N VAL A 161 -1.47 10.67 -4.61
CA VAL A 161 -0.10 10.14 -4.55
C VAL A 161 0.02 9.02 -5.58
N THR A 162 1.01 9.08 -6.47
CA THR A 162 1.27 8.09 -7.54
C THR A 162 2.76 7.76 -7.64
N PRO A 163 3.15 6.62 -8.24
CA PRO A 163 4.56 6.33 -8.44
C PRO A 163 5.23 7.37 -9.34
N GLY A 164 6.52 7.57 -9.13
CA GLY A 164 7.37 8.35 -10.01
C GLY A 164 7.53 7.69 -11.38
N SER A 165 8.13 8.44 -12.31
CA SER A 165 8.34 7.94 -13.67
C SER A 165 9.21 6.68 -13.67
N GLY A 166 8.73 5.62 -14.31
CA GLY A 166 9.43 4.34 -14.45
C GLY A 166 8.98 3.26 -13.46
N ASP A 167 8.23 3.61 -12.42
CA ASP A 167 7.73 2.67 -11.43
C ASP A 167 6.26 2.30 -11.67
N ALA A 168 5.94 1.00 -11.58
CA ALA A 168 4.58 0.50 -11.75
C ALA A 168 3.73 0.62 -10.47
N PHE A 169 4.39 0.59 -9.30
CA PHE A 169 3.75 0.55 -7.99
C PHE A 169 4.37 1.57 -7.06
N LEU A 170 3.55 2.26 -6.26
CA LEU A 170 3.99 3.08 -5.14
C LEU A 170 4.72 2.27 -4.09
N MET A 171 4.18 1.10 -3.75
CA MET A 171 4.63 0.23 -2.68
C MET A 171 4.35 -1.22 -3.07
N GLN A 172 5.21 -2.14 -2.66
CA GLN A 172 5.04 -3.57 -2.95
C GLN A 172 4.93 -4.40 -1.67
N ASN A 173 4.22 -5.52 -1.77
CA ASN A 173 4.04 -6.48 -0.68
C ASN A 173 3.50 -5.85 0.62
N VAL A 174 2.60 -4.89 0.47
CA VAL A 174 2.03 -4.12 1.59
C VAL A 174 1.10 -5.00 2.41
N TYR A 175 1.34 -4.99 3.72
CA TYR A 175 0.51 -5.63 4.73
C TYR A 175 -0.47 -4.64 5.36
N ALA A 176 0.02 -3.45 5.71
CA ALA A 176 -0.79 -2.43 6.36
C ALA A 176 -0.38 -1.03 5.89
N ILE A 177 -1.34 -0.11 5.90
CA ILE A 177 -1.12 1.31 5.60
C ILE A 177 -1.58 2.12 6.80
N ARG A 178 -0.78 3.10 7.21
CA ARG A 178 -1.08 3.99 8.32
C ARG A 178 -1.04 5.43 7.84
N PHE A 179 -2.15 6.12 8.08
CA PHE A 179 -2.30 7.56 7.93
C PHE A 179 -2.09 8.20 9.29
N SER A 180 -1.15 9.13 9.36
CA SER A 180 -0.89 9.93 10.56
C SER A 180 -1.24 11.38 10.27
N PHE A 181 -1.94 12.00 11.21
CA PHE A 181 -2.46 13.35 11.11
C PHE A 181 -1.75 14.17 12.20
N PRO A 182 -0.58 14.77 11.92
CA PRO A 182 0.22 15.47 12.92
C PRO A 182 -0.46 16.81 13.27
N ASN A 183 0.11 17.95 12.87
CA ASN A 183 -0.48 19.25 13.17
C ASN A 183 -1.61 19.57 12.19
N GLN A 184 -2.85 19.49 12.65
CA GLN A 184 -4.02 19.88 11.87
C GLN A 184 -4.35 21.36 12.10
N GLU A 185 -4.95 21.99 11.10
CA GLU A 185 -5.38 23.38 11.19
C GLU A 185 -6.37 23.56 12.34
N ASN A 186 -6.17 24.61 13.15
CA ASN A 186 -6.99 24.86 14.34
C ASN A 186 -7.14 23.61 15.24
N SER A 187 -6.10 22.76 15.29
CA SER A 187 -6.03 21.48 16.00
C SER A 187 -6.87 20.33 15.44
N ALA A 188 -7.66 20.50 14.38
CA ALA A 188 -8.40 19.41 13.72
C ALA A 188 -8.85 19.78 12.30
N SER A 189 -8.77 18.86 11.34
CA SER A 189 -9.17 19.07 9.94
C SER A 189 -10.27 18.10 9.48
N GLY A 190 -11.05 18.52 8.48
CA GLY A 190 -12.13 17.75 7.87
C GLY A 190 -11.66 16.86 6.72
N TYR A 191 -11.81 15.56 6.88
CA TYR A 191 -11.48 14.56 5.85
C TYR A 191 -12.74 13.81 5.40
N ARG A 192 -12.89 13.63 4.10
CA ARG A 192 -14.07 13.00 3.48
C ARG A 192 -13.86 11.53 3.15
N GLU A 193 -12.70 11.17 2.61
CA GLU A 193 -12.41 9.80 2.18
C GLU A 193 -10.89 9.60 2.07
N LEU A 194 -10.46 8.35 2.21
CA LEU A 194 -9.15 7.85 1.85
C LEU A 194 -9.34 6.70 0.85
N ASP A 195 -8.82 6.86 -0.37
CA ASP A 195 -8.85 5.79 -1.36
C ASP A 195 -7.46 5.15 -1.47
N VAL A 196 -7.39 3.82 -1.42
CA VAL A 196 -6.15 3.07 -1.66
C VAL A 196 -6.32 2.12 -2.83
N PHE A 197 -5.65 2.42 -3.95
CA PHE A 197 -5.69 1.59 -5.15
C PHE A 197 -4.50 0.64 -5.20
N GLY A 198 -4.76 -0.61 -5.57
CA GLY A 198 -3.73 -1.61 -5.74
C GLY A 198 -4.27 -2.94 -6.22
N VAL A 199 -3.37 -3.90 -6.33
CA VAL A 199 -3.69 -5.27 -6.74
C VAL A 199 -3.00 -6.26 -5.80
N SER A 200 -3.56 -7.46 -5.67
CA SER A 200 -2.91 -8.57 -4.97
C SER A 200 -1.51 -8.80 -5.55
N ALA A 201 -0.50 -8.89 -4.68
CA ALA A 201 0.83 -9.25 -5.11
C ALA A 201 0.83 -10.73 -5.51
N VAL A 202 1.24 -11.01 -6.75
CA VAL A 202 1.38 -12.37 -7.26
C VAL A 202 2.82 -12.80 -7.01
N PRO A 203 3.08 -14.02 -6.49
CA PRO A 203 4.43 -14.55 -6.43
C PRO A 203 5.05 -14.52 -7.83
N GLU A 204 6.20 -13.87 -7.99
CA GLU A 204 6.96 -14.04 -9.23
C GLU A 204 7.22 -15.54 -9.43
N PRO A 205 7.07 -16.08 -10.65
CA PRO A 205 7.47 -17.45 -10.90
C PRO A 205 8.94 -17.55 -10.54
N GLN A 206 9.24 -18.33 -9.50
CA GLN A 206 10.59 -18.47 -9.00
C GLN A 206 11.48 -18.80 -10.19
N ARG A 207 12.43 -17.92 -10.50
CA ARG A 207 13.40 -18.06 -11.61
C ARG A 207 14.01 -19.47 -11.69
N TRP A 208 14.12 -20.17 -10.55
CA TRP A 208 14.51 -21.59 -10.45
C TRP A 208 13.48 -22.58 -11.01
N GLY A 209 12.18 -22.35 -10.83
CA GLY A 209 11.12 -23.15 -11.45
C GLY A 209 11.12 -23.00 -12.98
N LEU A 210 11.36 -21.80 -13.49
CA LEU A 210 11.50 -21.56 -14.94
C LEU A 210 12.79 -22.19 -15.50
N LEU A 211 13.92 -22.09 -14.79
CA LEU A 211 15.18 -22.75 -15.16
C LEU A 211 15.07 -24.28 -15.10
N ALA A 212 14.44 -24.85 -14.07
CA ALA A 212 14.24 -26.29 -13.94
C ALA A 212 13.29 -26.84 -15.01
N ALA A 213 12.20 -26.12 -15.31
CA ALA A 213 11.30 -26.47 -16.41
C ALA A 213 12.01 -26.37 -17.77
N GLY A 214 12.80 -25.31 -18.00
CA GLY A 214 13.60 -25.14 -19.21
C GLY A 214 14.63 -26.25 -19.41
N LEU A 215 15.38 -26.62 -18.36
CA LEU A 215 16.35 -27.72 -18.39
C LEU A 215 15.68 -29.08 -18.59
N GLY A 216 14.50 -29.30 -18.00
CA GLY A 216 13.71 -30.52 -18.20
C GLY A 216 13.25 -30.69 -19.65
N LEU A 217 12.84 -29.60 -20.31
CA LEU A 217 12.44 -29.61 -21.72
C LEU A 217 13.63 -29.85 -22.66
N ILE A 218 14.79 -29.25 -22.39
CA ILE A 218 16.03 -29.49 -23.14
C ILE A 218 16.48 -30.96 -22.99
N GLY A 219 16.39 -31.52 -21.79
CA GLY A 219 16.68 -32.93 -21.52
C GLY A 219 15.77 -33.89 -22.29
N LEU A 220 14.47 -33.58 -22.41
CA LEU A 220 13.54 -34.39 -23.20
C LEU A 220 13.85 -34.35 -24.71
N TRP A 221 14.26 -33.19 -25.22
CA TRP A 221 14.60 -33.01 -26.63
C TRP A 221 15.90 -33.75 -27.01
N ALA A 222 16.91 -33.71 -26.14
CA ALA A 222 18.16 -34.45 -26.32
C ALA A 222 17.95 -35.98 -26.38
N ARG A 223 17.02 -36.52 -25.57
CA ARG A 223 16.70 -37.96 -25.56
C ARG A 223 15.98 -38.41 -26.82
N ARG A 224 15.15 -37.56 -27.42
CA ARG A 224 14.48 -37.84 -28.71
C ARG A 224 15.46 -37.85 -29.88
N GLY A 225 16.47 -36.98 -29.89
CA GLY A 225 17.53 -36.98 -30.92
C GLY A 225 18.44 -38.21 -30.86
N ALA A 226 18.73 -38.73 -29.66
CA ALA A 226 19.58 -39.91 -29.47
C ALA A 226 18.91 -41.23 -29.91
N ALA A 227 17.57 -41.34 -29.75
CA ALA A 227 16.82 -42.52 -30.19
C ALA A 227 16.74 -42.64 -31.72
N ALA A 228 16.69 -41.51 -32.44
CA ALA A 228 16.63 -41.49 -33.91
C ALA A 228 17.96 -41.84 -34.60
N ARG A 229 19.09 -41.80 -33.89
CA ARG A 229 20.44 -42.12 -34.42
C ARG A 229 20.88 -43.59 -34.25
N ARG A 230 20.05 -44.44 -33.65
CA ARG A 230 20.38 -45.86 -33.41
C ARG A 230 19.79 -46.85 -34.42
N THR A 231 19.14 -46.36 -35.48
CA THR A 231 18.45 -47.20 -36.49
C THR A 231 19.07 -47.12 -37.89
N THR A 232 20.37 -46.80 -37.99
CA THR A 232 21.13 -46.87 -39.25
C THR A 232 22.36 -47.74 -39.08
#